data_AF-A0A7Y5USN1-F1
#
_entry.id   AF-A0A7Y5USN1-F1
#
_cell.length_a   1.000
_cell.length_b   1.000
_cell.length_c   1.000
_cell.angle_alpha   90.00
_cell.angle_beta   90.00
_cell.angle_gamma   90.00
#
_symmetry.space_group_name_H-M   'P 1'
#
loop_
_entity.id
_entity.type
_entity.pdbx_description
1 polymer ?
#
loop_
_entity_poly.entity_id
_entity_poly.type
_entity_poly.pdbx_seq_one_letter_code
_entity_poly.pdbx_strand_id
1 'polypeptide(L)'
;MGFSGFGEERSQPQPWALEGAGDVAFAVLWATGTDTALDGVFRLEALRRRDGEWQRFERLCRPFAKPGDNAASARMVREYGVSAAELEGAPRPETAWKELAAFLGGADVVVESIDAFRPWAERLAGGELGFEVNGLDEVARL
;
A
#
# COMPACT_ATOMS: atom_id res chain seq x y z
N MET A 1 22.88 42.05 34.61
CA MET A 1 23.42 42.06 33.23
C MET A 1 22.73 40.92 32.50
N GLY A 2 21.81 41.24 31.59
CA GLY A 2 20.91 40.27 30.95
C GLY A 2 21.48 39.73 29.64
N PHE A 3 21.21 38.46 29.36
CA PHE A 3 21.39 37.86 28.04
C PHE A 3 20.01 37.80 27.36
N SER A 4 19.74 38.81 26.53
CA SER A 4 18.66 38.78 25.55
C SER A 4 19.24 38.33 24.22
N GLY A 5 18.63 37.35 23.56
CA GLY A 5 18.89 37.09 22.15
C GLY A 5 18.93 35.62 21.73
N PHE A 6 17.87 34.84 21.98
CA PHE A 6 17.53 33.75 21.06
C PHE A 6 16.57 34.35 20.04
N GLY A 7 17.14 34.87 18.94
CA GLY A 7 16.34 35.29 17.80
C GLY A 7 15.61 34.08 17.23
N GLU A 8 14.34 34.28 16.87
CA GLU A 8 13.56 33.33 16.08
C GLU A 8 14.38 32.86 14.87
N GLU A 9 14.97 31.68 14.98
CA GLU A 9 15.50 30.94 13.84
C GLU A 9 14.30 30.64 12.94
N ARG A 10 14.13 31.48 11.91
CA ARG A 10 13.21 31.19 10.82
C ARG A 10 13.75 29.95 10.14
N SER A 11 13.24 28.79 10.57
CA SER A 11 13.53 27.50 9.96
C SER A 11 13.25 27.62 8.48
N GLN A 12 14.31 27.60 7.67
CA GLN A 12 14.14 27.67 6.22
C GLN A 12 13.32 26.43 5.80
N PRO A 13 12.36 26.58 4.88
CA PRO A 13 11.65 25.44 4.35
C PRO A 13 12.68 24.48 3.77
N GLN A 14 12.63 23.24 4.26
CA GLN A 14 13.55 22.21 3.80
C GLN A 14 13.35 22.01 2.29
N PRO A 15 14.40 21.66 1.51
CA PRO A 15 14.26 21.47 0.07
C PRO A 15 13.28 20.35 -0.32
N TRP A 16 12.91 19.48 0.62
CA TRP A 16 11.86 18.46 0.47
C TRP A 16 10.47 18.92 0.97
N ALA A 17 10.34 20.14 1.48
CA ALA A 17 9.07 20.77 1.83
C ALA A 17 8.44 21.33 0.55
N LEU A 18 7.94 20.43 -0.29
CA LEU A 18 7.23 20.79 -1.51
C LEU A 18 5.83 21.28 -1.13
N GLU A 19 5.68 22.60 -0.92
CA GLU A 19 4.38 23.24 -0.86
C GLU A 19 3.68 23.05 -2.22
N GLY A 20 2.48 22.45 -2.21
CA GLY A 20 1.72 22.19 -3.44
C GLY A 20 2.16 20.97 -4.24
N ALA A 21 3.01 20.08 -3.69
CA ALA A 21 3.16 18.74 -4.26
C ALA A 21 1.80 18.02 -4.29
N GLY A 22 1.52 17.32 -5.39
CA GLY A 22 0.34 16.48 -5.52
C GLY A 22 0.28 15.41 -4.43
N ASP A 23 -0.92 14.87 -4.20
CA ASP A 23 -1.10 13.74 -3.30
C ASP A 23 -0.27 12.55 -3.79
N VAL A 24 0.60 12.01 -2.94
CA VAL A 24 1.40 10.81 -3.24
C VAL A 24 0.95 9.67 -2.35
N ALA A 25 0.92 8.47 -2.89
CA ALA A 25 0.66 7.27 -2.12
C ALA A 25 1.69 6.18 -2.41
N PHE A 26 2.03 5.41 -1.40
CA PHE A 26 2.82 4.19 -1.51
C PHE A 26 1.91 3.01 -1.26
N ALA A 27 1.97 1.99 -2.11
CA ALA A 27 1.16 0.79 -1.95
C ALA A 27 2.02 -0.48 -2.01
N VAL A 28 1.69 -1.46 -1.18
CA VAL A 28 2.29 -2.79 -1.18
C VAL A 28 1.21 -3.84 -1.09
N LEU A 29 1.41 -4.92 -1.83
CA LEU A 29 0.53 -6.07 -1.86
C LEU A 29 1.33 -7.31 -1.50
N TRP A 30 0.77 -8.12 -0.60
CA TRP A 30 1.38 -9.37 -0.16
C TRP A 30 0.56 -10.55 -0.66
N ALA A 31 1.21 -11.42 -1.41
CA ALA A 31 0.62 -12.62 -1.99
C ALA A 31 1.36 -13.88 -1.55
N THR A 32 0.66 -15.00 -1.63
CA THR A 32 1.21 -16.34 -1.32
C THR A 32 2.26 -16.82 -2.34
N GLY A 33 2.24 -16.23 -3.54
CA GLY A 33 3.20 -16.44 -4.62
C GLY A 33 2.97 -15.41 -5.73
N THR A 34 3.56 -15.65 -6.91
CA THR A 34 3.55 -14.72 -8.04
C THR A 34 2.52 -15.04 -9.11
N ASP A 35 1.90 -16.24 -9.08
CA ASP A 35 0.95 -16.68 -10.10
C ASP A 35 -0.47 -16.25 -9.71
N THR A 36 -1.02 -15.25 -10.40
CA THR A 36 -2.35 -14.69 -10.10
C THR A 36 -3.53 -15.65 -10.36
N ALA A 37 -3.28 -16.80 -10.99
CA ALA A 37 -4.27 -17.84 -11.20
C ALA A 37 -4.32 -18.88 -10.07
N LEU A 38 -3.19 -19.13 -9.39
CA LEU A 38 -3.04 -20.16 -8.36
C LEU A 38 -2.87 -19.59 -6.95
N ASP A 39 -2.17 -18.46 -6.84
CA ASP A 39 -1.89 -17.79 -5.59
C ASP A 39 -3.02 -16.82 -5.22
N GLY A 40 -2.99 -16.38 -3.97
CA GLY A 40 -3.93 -15.39 -3.43
C GLY A 40 -3.23 -14.30 -2.63
N VAL A 41 -3.85 -13.12 -2.63
CA VAL A 41 -3.45 -11.95 -1.86
C VAL A 41 -3.98 -12.07 -0.44
N PHE A 42 -3.12 -11.84 0.55
CA PHE A 42 -3.49 -11.96 1.96
C PHE A 42 -3.33 -10.66 2.75
N ARG A 43 -2.64 -9.65 2.21
CA ARG A 43 -2.52 -8.33 2.84
C ARG A 43 -2.36 -7.23 1.81
N LEU A 44 -3.00 -6.10 2.07
CA LEU A 44 -2.88 -4.85 1.33
C LEU A 44 -2.50 -3.75 2.30
N GLU A 45 -1.48 -2.97 1.95
CA GLU A 45 -1.00 -1.84 2.75
C GLU A 45 -0.80 -0.63 1.85
N ALA A 46 -1.11 0.54 2.39
CA ALA A 46 -0.74 1.79 1.76
C ALA A 46 -0.49 2.91 2.76
N LEU A 47 0.33 3.86 2.33
CA LEU A 47 0.57 5.12 3.01
C LEU A 47 0.30 6.24 2.02
N ARG A 48 -0.62 7.16 2.32
CA ARG A 48 -0.96 8.27 1.43
C ARG A 48 -0.74 9.60 2.15
N ARG A 49 -0.18 10.57 1.45
CA ARG A 49 -0.19 11.96 1.87
C ARG A 49 -1.42 12.66 1.29
N ARG A 50 -2.19 13.33 2.14
CA ARG A 50 -3.35 14.13 1.76
C ARG A 50 -3.45 15.35 2.66
N ASP A 51 -3.67 16.52 2.06
CA ASP A 51 -3.77 17.80 2.79
C ASP A 51 -2.57 18.04 3.74
N GLY A 52 -1.39 17.55 3.36
CA GLY A 52 -0.15 17.65 4.13
C GLY A 52 0.06 16.55 5.18
N GLU A 53 -0.94 15.73 5.48
CA GLU A 53 -0.88 14.68 6.51
C GLU A 53 -0.69 13.27 5.92
N TRP A 54 -0.02 12.39 6.65
CA TRP A 54 0.15 10.99 6.29
C TRP A 54 -0.97 10.13 6.89
N GLN A 55 -1.66 9.38 6.02
CA GLN A 55 -2.71 8.44 6.37
C GLN A 55 -2.26 7.01 6.01
N ARG A 56 -2.66 6.03 6.82
CA ARG A 56 -2.32 4.62 6.62
C ARG A 56 -3.57 3.79 6.33
N PHE A 57 -3.44 2.89 5.38
CA PHE A 57 -4.40 1.85 5.08
C PHE A 57 -3.74 0.48 5.28
N GLU A 58 -4.45 -0.43 5.93
CA GLU A 58 -4.01 -1.81 6.09
C GLU A 58 -5.22 -2.74 6.17
N ARG A 59 -5.21 -3.79 5.35
CA ARG A 59 -6.23 -4.83 5.34
C ARG A 59 -5.62 -6.20 5.15
N LEU A 60 -6.02 -7.14 6.01
CA LEU A 60 -5.86 -8.57 5.75
C LEU A 60 -6.98 -9.04 4.83
N CYS A 61 -6.68 -10.03 4.01
CA CYS A 61 -7.60 -10.60 3.03
C CYS A 61 -7.58 -12.11 3.14
N ARG A 62 -8.71 -12.76 2.88
CA ARG A 62 -8.74 -14.21 2.73
C ARG A 62 -8.25 -14.60 1.33
N PRO A 63 -7.06 -15.22 1.18
CA PRO A 63 -6.46 -15.41 -0.14
C PRO A 63 -7.26 -16.36 -1.05
N PHE A 64 -8.00 -17.32 -0.48
CA PHE A 64 -8.70 -18.35 -1.22
C PHE A 64 -10.22 -18.33 -1.01
N ALA A 65 -10.96 -18.76 -2.03
CA ALA A 65 -12.42 -18.66 -2.05
C ALA A 65 -13.11 -19.68 -1.13
N LYS A 66 -12.56 -20.88 -0.97
CA LYS A 66 -13.16 -21.97 -0.20
C LYS A 66 -12.61 -22.01 1.23
N PRO A 67 -13.49 -22.09 2.24
CA PRO A 67 -13.08 -22.45 3.60
C PRO A 67 -12.39 -23.82 3.59
N GLY A 68 -11.19 -23.92 4.18
CA GLY A 68 -10.41 -25.17 4.24
C GLY A 68 -9.34 -25.35 3.16
N ASP A 69 -9.32 -24.53 2.10
CA ASP A 69 -8.15 -24.42 1.22
C ASP A 69 -7.08 -23.61 1.97
N ASN A 70 -6.17 -24.30 2.69
CA ASN A 70 -5.06 -23.79 3.50
C ASN A 70 -4.98 -22.25 3.62
N ALA A 71 -5.89 -21.67 4.42
CA ALA A 71 -6.09 -20.24 4.50
C ALA A 71 -4.85 -19.48 5.01
N ALA A 72 -3.97 -20.15 5.74
CA ALA A 72 -2.61 -19.72 6.01
C ALA A 72 -1.67 -20.90 5.75
N SER A 73 -0.72 -20.76 4.83
CA SER A 73 0.38 -21.73 4.78
C SER A 73 1.21 -21.60 6.07
N ALA A 74 1.87 -22.67 6.52
CA ALA A 74 2.78 -22.60 7.67
C ALA A 74 3.86 -21.50 7.49
N ARG A 75 4.18 -21.18 6.23
CA ARG A 75 5.04 -20.06 5.85
C ARG A 75 4.40 -18.70 6.18
N MET A 76 3.11 -18.48 5.90
CA MET A 76 2.44 -17.22 6.21
C MET A 76 2.38 -16.92 7.71
N VAL A 77 2.08 -17.93 8.51
CA VAL A 77 2.07 -17.82 9.97
C VAL A 77 3.47 -17.51 10.50
N ARG A 78 4.50 -18.17 9.96
CA ARG A 78 5.88 -18.05 10.44
C ARG A 78 6.57 -16.76 9.99
N GLU A 79 6.39 -16.35 8.74
CA GLU A 79 7.10 -15.21 8.15
C GLU A 79 6.36 -13.89 8.40
N TYR A 80 5.03 -13.90 8.46
CA TYR A 80 4.22 -12.68 8.53
C TYR A 80 3.37 -12.55 9.79
N GLY A 81 3.40 -13.54 10.69
CA GLY A 81 2.70 -13.49 11.97
C GLY A 81 1.17 -13.50 11.87
N VAL A 82 0.61 -13.82 10.70
CA VAL A 82 -0.84 -13.82 10.48
C VAL A 82 -1.42 -15.19 10.82
N SER A 83 -2.43 -15.23 11.68
CA SER A 83 -3.11 -16.47 12.05
C SER A 83 -4.16 -16.90 11.02
N ALA A 84 -4.44 -18.20 10.95
CA ALA A 84 -5.51 -18.73 10.10
C ALA A 84 -6.89 -18.14 10.46
N ALA A 85 -7.15 -17.90 11.75
CA ALA A 85 -8.41 -17.32 12.21
C ALA A 85 -8.61 -15.87 11.72
N GLU A 86 -7.55 -15.06 11.69
CA GLU A 86 -7.61 -13.70 11.15
C GLU A 86 -7.91 -13.71 9.65
N LEU A 87 -7.34 -14.64 8.89
CA LEU A 87 -7.57 -14.77 7.45
C LEU A 87 -8.95 -15.35 7.13
N GLU A 88 -9.48 -16.26 7.94
CA GLU A 88 -10.82 -16.83 7.74
C GLU A 88 -11.92 -15.78 7.91
N GLY A 89 -11.76 -14.87 8.88
CA GLY A 89 -12.68 -13.76 9.14
C GLY A 89 -12.46 -12.53 8.22
N ALA A 90 -11.36 -12.50 7.47
CA ALA A 90 -11.02 -11.39 6.60
C ALA A 90 -11.93 -11.30 5.35
N PRO A 91 -12.13 -10.10 4.79
CA PRO A 91 -12.84 -9.93 3.53
C PRO A 91 -12.09 -10.63 2.38
N ARG A 92 -12.79 -10.80 1.26
CA ARG A 92 -12.16 -11.26 0.02
C ARG A 92 -11.20 -10.18 -0.53
N PRO A 93 -10.14 -10.58 -1.25
CA PRO A 93 -9.17 -9.63 -1.80
C PRO A 93 -9.80 -8.57 -2.69
N GLU A 94 -10.83 -8.92 -3.47
CA GLU A 94 -11.51 -7.97 -4.36
C GLU A 94 -12.29 -6.90 -3.58
N THR A 95 -12.80 -7.24 -2.40
CA THR A 95 -13.46 -6.26 -1.51
C THR A 95 -12.43 -5.32 -0.90
N ALA A 96 -11.34 -5.86 -0.35
CA ALA A 96 -10.27 -5.06 0.22
C ALA A 96 -9.58 -4.18 -0.84
N TRP A 97 -9.49 -4.66 -2.08
CA TRP A 97 -8.99 -3.89 -3.22
C TRP A 97 -9.85 -2.66 -3.51
N LYS A 98 -11.18 -2.77 -3.46
CA LYS A 98 -12.07 -1.60 -3.64
C LYS A 98 -11.85 -0.55 -2.57
N GLU A 99 -11.66 -0.96 -1.32
CA GLU A 99 -11.31 -0.05 -0.23
C GLU A 99 -9.96 0.62 -0.46
N LEU A 100 -8.95 -0.14 -0.88
CA LEU A 100 -7.63 0.37 -1.22
C LEU A 100 -7.70 1.37 -2.40
N ALA A 101 -8.38 1.02 -3.48
CA ALA A 101 -8.51 1.89 -4.65
C ALA A 101 -9.21 3.21 -4.31
N ALA A 102 -10.24 3.17 -3.46
CA ALA A 102 -10.88 4.38 -2.94
C ALA A 102 -9.91 5.20 -2.07
N PHE A 103 -9.09 4.54 -1.24
CA PHE A 103 -8.05 5.19 -0.44
C PHE A 103 -6.95 5.83 -1.29
N LEU A 104 -6.57 5.22 -2.41
CA LEU A 104 -5.54 5.72 -3.32
C LEU A 104 -6.06 6.76 -4.33
N GLY A 105 -7.36 6.86 -4.53
CA GLY A 105 -7.96 7.70 -5.56
C GLY A 105 -7.51 9.17 -5.53
N GLY A 106 -7.01 9.65 -6.67
CA GLY A 106 -6.52 11.02 -6.82
C GLY A 106 -5.09 11.27 -6.32
N ALA A 107 -4.36 10.21 -5.95
CA ALA A 107 -2.93 10.27 -5.65
C ALA A 107 -2.10 9.61 -6.75
N ASP A 108 -0.85 10.07 -6.91
CA ASP A 108 0.16 9.36 -7.70
C ASP A 108 0.67 8.17 -6.89
N VAL A 109 0.41 6.95 -7.36
CA VAL A 109 0.73 5.73 -6.61
C VAL A 109 2.11 5.24 -6.99
N VAL A 110 2.95 5.02 -5.98
CA VAL A 110 4.27 4.42 -6.09
C VAL A 110 4.27 3.03 -5.46
N VAL A 111 4.81 2.06 -6.18
CA VAL A 111 4.96 0.67 -5.72
C VAL A 111 6.42 0.26 -5.82
N GLU A 112 6.83 -0.78 -5.09
CA GLU A 112 8.21 -1.29 -5.15
C GLU A 112 8.57 -1.75 -6.58
N SER A 113 7.70 -2.54 -7.21
CA SER A 113 7.88 -3.08 -8.55
C SER A 113 6.55 -3.08 -9.30
N ILE A 114 6.50 -2.39 -10.43
CA ILE A 114 5.30 -2.33 -11.27
C ILE A 114 4.96 -3.70 -11.87
N ASP A 115 5.99 -4.47 -12.24
CA ASP A 115 5.85 -5.81 -12.83
C ASP A 115 5.24 -6.82 -11.85
N ALA A 116 5.56 -6.70 -10.56
CA ALA A 116 4.95 -7.52 -9.52
C ALA A 116 3.55 -7.05 -9.14
N PHE A 117 3.31 -5.74 -9.12
CA PHE A 117 2.06 -5.16 -8.64
C PHE A 117 0.92 -5.21 -9.67
N ARG A 118 1.21 -4.83 -10.92
CA ARG A 118 0.20 -4.63 -11.97
C ARG A 118 -0.64 -5.89 -12.27
N PRO A 119 -0.07 -7.10 -12.42
CA PRO A 119 -0.87 -8.29 -12.68
C PRO A 119 -1.89 -8.57 -11.58
N TRP A 120 -1.52 -8.34 -10.31
CA TRP A 120 -2.44 -8.47 -9.17
C TRP A 120 -3.51 -7.39 -9.17
N ALA A 121 -3.10 -6.14 -9.40
CA ALA A 121 -4.01 -5.01 -9.44
C ALA A 121 -5.10 -5.20 -10.51
N GLU A 122 -4.72 -5.61 -11.72
CA GLU A 122 -5.66 -5.91 -12.83
C GLU A 122 -6.58 -7.08 -12.49
N ARG A 123 -6.02 -8.15 -11.92
CA ARG A 123 -6.78 -9.34 -11.47
C ARG A 123 -7.84 -9.00 -10.43
N LEU A 124 -7.54 -8.09 -9.50
CA LEU A 124 -8.43 -7.66 -8.41
C LEU A 124 -9.42 -6.57 -8.84
N ALA A 125 -9.01 -5.67 -9.73
CA ALA A 125 -9.87 -4.66 -10.33
C ALA A 125 -10.89 -5.28 -11.30
N GLY A 126 -10.55 -6.41 -11.92
CA GLY A 126 -11.32 -7.02 -12.99
C GLY A 126 -11.19 -6.26 -14.31
N GLY A 127 -10.07 -5.57 -14.54
CA GLY A 127 -9.84 -4.71 -15.70
C GLY A 127 -8.81 -3.61 -15.42
N GLU A 128 -8.99 -2.47 -16.08
CA GLU A 128 -8.09 -1.32 -15.96
C GLU A 128 -8.11 -0.68 -14.56
N LEU A 129 -6.96 -0.11 -14.18
CA LEU A 129 -6.78 0.59 -12.92
C LEU A 129 -7.35 2.01 -12.99
N GLY A 130 -8.02 2.43 -11.92
CA GLY A 130 -8.58 3.79 -11.81
C GLY A 130 -7.57 4.86 -11.36
N PHE A 131 -6.29 4.52 -11.30
CA PHE A 131 -5.21 5.41 -10.87
C PHE A 131 -3.90 5.04 -11.58
N GLU A 132 -3.01 6.01 -11.70
CA GLU A 132 -1.67 5.83 -12.24
C GLU A 132 -0.76 5.15 -11.20
N VAL A 133 0.08 4.23 -11.67
CA VAL A 133 1.00 3.45 -10.82
C VAL A 133 2.40 3.56 -11.41
N ASN A 134 3.36 3.97 -10.60
CA ASN A 134 4.77 4.12 -10.94
C ASN A 134 5.62 3.13 -10.12
N GLY A 135 6.59 2.49 -10.77
CA GLY A 135 7.59 1.68 -10.09
C GLY A 135 8.62 2.55 -9.37
N LEU A 136 9.15 2.09 -8.23
CA LEU A 136 10.21 2.80 -7.51
C LEU A 136 11.47 2.97 -8.37
N ASP A 137 11.74 2.02 -9.27
CA ASP A 137 12.83 2.07 -10.24
C ASP A 137 12.64 3.16 -11.30
N GLU A 138 11.41 3.51 -11.63
CA GLU A 138 11.08 4.61 -12.54
C GLU A 138 11.29 5.96 -11.84
N VAL A 139 10.80 6.09 -10.60
CA VAL A 139 10.95 7.31 -9.79
C VAL A 139 12.41 7.60 -9.47
N ALA A 140 13.21 6.56 -9.20
CA ALA A 140 14.63 6.73 -8.87
C ALA A 140 15.52 7.15 -10.05
N ARG A 141 14.98 7.19 -11.28
CA ARG A 141 15.70 7.63 -12.49
C ARG A 141 15.43 9.08 -12.87
N LEU A 142 14.50 9.75 -12.18
CA LEU A 142 14.19 11.18 -12.34
C LEU A 142 15.22 12.06 -11.64
#